data_AF-A0A1I5X4Z4-F1
#
_entry.id   AF-A0A1I5X4Z4-F1
#
_cell.length_a   1.000
_cell.length_b   1.000
_cell.length_c   1.000
_cell.angle_alpha   90.00
_cell.angle_beta   90.00
_cell.angle_gamma   90.00
#
_symmetry.space_group_name_H-M   'P 1'
#
loop_
_entity.id
_entity.type
_entity.pdbx_description
1 polymer ?
#
loop_
_entity_poly.entity_id
_entity_poly.type
_entity_poly.pdbx_seq_one_letter_code
_entity_poly.pdbx_strand_id
1 'polypeptide(L)' 'MFGITKAKTVPSTPFADFIRNASSGEKKRVYERVLKKATERQNRVLAEAASK' A
#
# COMPACT_ATOMS: atom_id res chain seq x y z
N MET A 1 36.98 4.97 -17.80
CA MET A 1 35.65 5.26 -18.36
C MET A 1 34.64 4.32 -17.71
N PHE A 2 33.78 4.84 -16.82
CA PHE A 2 32.70 4.03 -16.24
C PHE A 2 31.50 4.07 -17.20
N GLY A 3 31.32 3.00 -17.97
CA GLY A 3 30.16 2.83 -18.84
C GLY A 3 28.90 2.68 -18.00
N ILE A 4 27.90 3.53 -18.26
CA ILE A 4 26.58 3.44 -17.63
C ILE A 4 25.90 2.16 -18.14
N THR A 5 25.94 1.08 -17.36
CA THR A 5 25.14 -0.11 -17.63
C THR A 5 23.67 0.23 -17.37
N LYS A 6 22.84 0.23 -18.42
CA LYS A 6 21.39 0.45 -18.31
C LYS A 6 20.79 -0.59 -17.34
N ALA A 7 20.13 -0.14 -16.28
CA ALA A 7 19.46 -1.05 -15.35
C ALA A 7 18.33 -1.80 -16.07
N LYS A 8 18.22 -3.11 -15.82
CA LYS A 8 17.11 -3.93 -16.33
C LYS A 8 15.81 -3.46 -15.68
N THR A 9 14.92 -2.87 -16.45
CA THR A 9 13.61 -2.42 -15.96
C THR A 9 12.63 -3.59 -15.93
N VAL A 10 11.83 -3.63 -14.86
CA VAL A 10 10.72 -4.58 -14.71
C VAL A 10 9.44 -3.88 -15.17
N PRO A 11 8.50 -4.58 -15.83
CA PRO A 11 7.19 -4.00 -16.17
C PRO A 11 6.52 -3.39 -14.93
N SER A 12 5.88 -2.25 -15.11
CA SER A 12 5.15 -1.61 -14.01
C SER A 12 3.90 -2.42 -13.67
N THR A 13 3.54 -2.42 -12.39
CA THR A 13 2.28 -3.00 -11.92
C THR A 13 1.32 -1.85 -11.58
N PRO A 14 0.00 -2.06 -11.58
CA PRO A 14 -0.95 -1.04 -11.15
C PRO A 14 -0.65 -0.48 -9.76
N PHE A 15 -0.12 -1.32 -8.86
CA PHE A 15 0.34 -0.87 -7.55
C PHE A 15 1.58 0.02 -7.65
N ALA A 16 2.59 -0.38 -8.43
CA ALA A 16 3.78 0.44 -8.65
C ALA A 16 3.42 1.78 -9.32
N ASP A 17 2.50 1.77 -10.28
CA ASP A 17 2.00 2.97 -10.95
C ASP A 17 1.25 3.88 -9.99
N PHE A 18 0.41 3.32 -9.12
CA PHE A 18 -0.25 4.08 -8.07
C PHE A 18 0.76 4.74 -7.12
N ILE A 19 1.76 3.99 -6.63
CA ILE A 19 2.78 4.52 -5.72
C ILE A 19 3.60 5.63 -6.39
N ARG A 20 3.97 5.46 -7.66
CA ARG A 20 4.79 6.43 -8.40
C ARG A 20 4.00 7.67 -8.82
N ASN A 21 2.78 7.50 -9.34
CA ASN A 21 2.11 8.53 -10.12
C ASN A 21 0.88 9.14 -9.44
N ALA A 22 0.28 8.48 -8.43
CA ALA A 22 -0.91 9.02 -7.78
C ALA A 22 -0.58 10.29 -6.97
N SER A 23 -1.51 11.25 -7.00
CA SER A 23 -1.44 12.47 -6.21
C SER A 23 -1.48 12.17 -4.71
N SER A 24 -1.00 13.12 -3.90
CA SER A 24 -1.08 13.02 -2.44
C SER A 24 -2.53 12.85 -1.95
N GLY A 25 -3.49 13.48 -2.64
CA GLY A 25 -4.92 13.34 -2.32
C GLY A 25 -5.46 11.93 -2.57
N GLU A 26 -5.09 11.32 -3.68
CA GLU A 26 -5.45 9.93 -4.00
C GLU A 26 -4.79 8.94 -3.04
N LYS A 27 -3.49 9.12 -2.76
CA LYS A 27 -2.75 8.32 -1.79
C LYS A 27 -3.39 8.37 -0.40
N LYS A 28 -3.71 9.58 0.08
CA LYS A 28 -4.37 9.77 1.37
C LYS A 28 -5.69 9.01 1.45
N ARG A 29 -6.55 9.13 0.43
CA ARG A 29 -7.86 8.43 0.39
C ARG A 29 -7.70 6.90 0.45
N VAL A 30 -6.75 6.34 -0.29
CA VAL A 30 -6.50 4.88 -0.28
C VAL A 30 -5.94 4.44 1.07
N TYR A 31 -4.94 5.14 1.60
CA TYR A 31 -4.32 4.80 2.89
C TYR A 31 -5.32 4.89 4.04
N GLU A 32 -6.16 5.92 4.07
CA GLU A 32 -7.21 6.06 5.08
C GLU A 32 -8.16 4.85 5.07
N ARG A 33 -8.61 4.42 3.89
CA ARG A 33 -9.47 3.23 3.75
C ARG A 33 -8.78 1.95 4.21
N VAL A 34 -7.51 1.78 3.87
CA VAL A 34 -6.71 0.61 4.27
C VAL A 34 -6.57 0.56 5.79
N LEU A 35 -6.17 1.67 6.41
CA LEU A 35 -6.02 1.78 7.86
C LEU A 35 -7.34 1.50 8.58
N LYS A 36 -8.43 2.12 8.14
CA LYS A 36 -9.76 1.89 8.72
C LYS A 36 -10.15 0.41 8.69
N LYS A 37 -10.06 -0.24 7.53
CA LYS A 37 -10.41 -1.66 7.39
C LYS A 37 -9.49 -2.58 8.19
N ALA A 38 -8.20 -2.27 8.26
CA ALA A 38 -7.24 -3.02 9.06
C ALA A 38 -7.59 -2.94 10.56
N THR A 39 -7.90 -1.73 11.04
CA THR A 39 -8.33 -1.51 12.43
C THR A 39 -9.65 -2.21 12.73
N GLU A 40 -10.65 -2.13 11.85
CA GLU A 40 -11.93 -2.84 12.01
C GLU A 40 -11.72 -4.35 12.15
N ARG A 41 -10.84 -4.92 11.32
CA ARG A 41 -10.48 -6.34 11.41
C ARG A 41 -9.79 -6.68 12.73
N GLN A 42 -8.86 -5.85 13.20
CA GLN A 42 -8.17 -6.07 14.47
C GLN A 42 -9.15 -6.00 15.66
N ASN A 43 -10.04 -5.02 15.67
CA ASN A 43 -11.07 -4.88 16.72
C ASN A 43 -11.98 -6.10 16.77
N ARG A 44 -12.34 -6.67 15.62
CA ARG A 44 -13.14 -7.90 15.56
C ARG A 44 -12.43 -9.07 16.24
N VAL A 45 -11.13 -9.25 15.97
CA VAL A 45 -10.33 -10.30 16.62
C VAL A 45 -10.27 -10.10 18.14
N LEU A 46 -10.11 -8.86 18.61
CA LEU A 46 -10.11 -8.55 20.04
C LEU A 46 -11.47 -8.84 20.69
N ALA A 47 -12.57 -8.50 20.03
CA ALA A 47 -13.92 -8.79 20.52
C ALA A 47 -14.21 -10.30 20.60
N GLU A 48 -13.78 -11.05 19.59
CA GLU A 48 -13.88 -12.52 19.58
C GLU A 48 -13.01 -13.16 20.69
N ALA A 49 -11.86 -12.58 21.01
CA ALA A 49 -11.01 -13.03 22.10
C ALA A 49 -11.57 -12.69 23.49
N ALA A 50 -12.19 -11.51 23.65
CA ALA A 50 -12.77 -11.05 24.92
C ALA A 50 -14.11 -11.72 25.28
N SER A 51 -14.76 -12.35 24.30
CA SER A 51 -16.02 -13.08 24.48
C SER A 51 -15.83 -14.59 24.72
N LYS A 52 -14.58 -15.05 24.74
CA LYS A 52 -14.17 -16.38 25.23
C LYS A 52 -13.80 -16.32 26.70
#